data_AF-A0A3D0Y5K3-F1
#
_entry.id   AF-A0A3D0Y5K3-F1
#
_cell.length_a   1.000
_cell.length_b   1.000
_cell.length_c   1.000
_cell.angle_alpha   90.00
_cell.angle_beta   90.00
_cell.angle_gamma   90.00
#
_symmetry.space_group_name_H-M   'P 1'
#
loop_
_entity.id
_entity.type
_entity.pdbx_description
1 polymer ?
#
loop_
_entity_poly.entity_id
_entity_poly.type
_entity_poly.pdbx_seq_one_letter_code
_entity_poly.pdbx_strand_id
1 'polypeptide(L)'
;MKKINIFGRLALAGILIFPSVLLAQLKNIAATFVTLLNTTVWLIMALAVFFFVIGAIRFIATAGDERSRSDGKQMMIWGTLSLFVMVAVWGIVNIIKNTFFG
;
A
#
# COMPACT_ATOMS: atom_id res chain seq x y z
N MET A 1 51.53 23.83 -14.76
CA MET A 1 50.07 23.57 -14.79
C MET A 1 49.83 22.30 -15.60
N LYS A 2 49.52 21.15 -14.96
CA LYS A 2 49.28 19.87 -15.66
C LYS A 2 48.04 20.03 -16.56
N LYS A 3 48.24 20.14 -17.87
CA LYS A 3 47.14 20.17 -18.85
C LYS A 3 46.50 18.78 -18.84
N ILE A 4 45.35 18.65 -18.19
CA ILE A 4 44.55 17.41 -18.24
C ILE A 4 43.90 17.33 -19.61
N ASN A 5 44.26 16.30 -20.36
CA ASN A 5 43.74 16.01 -21.69
C ASN A 5 42.22 15.83 -21.65
N ILE A 6 41.52 16.07 -22.76
CA ILE A 6 40.05 16.00 -22.85
C ILE A 6 39.49 14.67 -22.26
N PHE A 7 40.20 13.56 -22.50
CA PHE A 7 39.88 12.22 -21.96
C PHE A 7 39.95 12.14 -20.44
N GLY A 8 40.92 12.82 -19.82
CA GLY A 8 41.04 12.87 -18.36
C GLY A 8 39.91 13.67 -17.70
N ARG A 9 39.40 14.71 -18.39
CA ARG A 9 38.24 15.48 -17.93
C ARG A 9 36.95 14.67 -18.00
N LEU A 10 36.79 13.83 -19.03
CA LEU A 10 35.66 12.90 -19.15
C LEU A 10 35.68 11.80 -18.08
N ALA A 11 36.84 11.22 -17.79
CA ALA A 11 36.98 10.23 -16.73
C ALA A 11 36.66 10.82 -15.34
N LEU A 12 37.12 12.04 -15.06
CA LEU A 12 36.77 12.78 -13.84
C LEU A 12 35.28 13.11 -13.76
N ALA A 13 34.65 13.50 -14.87
CA ALA A 13 33.21 13.74 -14.92
C ALA A 13 32.42 12.45 -14.63
N GLY A 14 32.80 11.31 -15.23
CA GLY A 14 32.17 10.01 -14.98
C GLY A 14 32.21 9.58 -13.51
N ILE A 15 33.34 9.81 -12.82
CA ILE A 15 33.52 9.50 -11.39
C ILE A 15 32.63 10.39 -10.51
N LEU A 16 32.39 11.65 -10.89
CA LEU A 16 31.53 12.56 -10.14
C LEU A 16 30.04 12.24 -10.28
N ILE A 17 29.62 11.66 -11.41
CA ILE A 17 28.22 11.34 -11.68
C ILE A 17 27.86 9.94 -11.15
N PHE A 18 28.83 9.03 -11.04
CA PHE A 18 28.66 7.66 -10.56
C PHE A 18 27.87 7.52 -9.24
N PRO A 19 28.14 8.33 -8.20
CA PRO A 19 27.39 8.26 -6.94
C PRO A 19 25.90 8.60 -7.11
N SER A 20 25.57 9.53 -8.01
CA SER A 20 24.17 9.94 -8.25
C SER A 20 23.36 8.86 -8.98
N VAL A 21 24.00 8.10 -9.88
CA VAL A 21 23.38 6.99 -10.61
C VAL A 21 23.06 5.83 -9.66
N LEU A 22 23.97 5.52 -8.74
CA LEU A 22 23.74 4.49 -7.72
C LEU A 22 22.60 4.87 -6.76
N LEU A 23 22.54 6.14 -6.33
CA LEU A 23 21.40 6.63 -5.53
C LEU A 23 20.07 6.54 -6.28
N ALA A 24 20.06 6.85 -7.58
CA ALA A 24 18.85 6.76 -8.40
C ALA A 24 18.35 5.30 -8.52
N GLN A 25 19.26 4.34 -8.70
CA GLN A 25 18.89 2.92 -8.72
C GLN A 25 18.29 2.45 -7.40
N LEU A 26 18.85 2.86 -6.26
CA LEU A 26 18.29 2.52 -4.95
C LEU A 26 16.89 3.12 -4.74
N LYS A 27 16.69 4.39 -5.13
CA LYS A 27 15.38 5.05 -5.08
C LYS A 27 14.35 4.33 -5.95
N ASN A 28 14.75 3.86 -7.14
CA ASN A 28 13.86 3.13 -8.05
C ASN A 28 13.41 1.79 -7.46
N ILE A 29 14.29 1.06 -6.76
CA ILE A 29 13.92 -0.19 -6.08
C ILE A 29 12.93 0.09 -4.95
N ALA A 30 13.22 1.07 -4.10
CA ALA A 30 12.32 1.47 -3.02
C ALA A 30 10.95 1.93 -3.55
N ALA A 31 10.92 2.73 -4.61
CA ALA A 31 9.69 3.20 -5.24
C ALA A 31 8.87 2.05 -5.84
N THR A 32 9.53 1.06 -6.47
CA THR A 32 8.87 -0.14 -7.00
C THR A 32 8.23 -0.95 -5.87
N PHE A 33 8.93 -1.11 -4.75
CA PHE A 33 8.41 -1.82 -3.58
C PHE A 33 7.19 -1.11 -2.97
N VAL A 34 7.25 0.21 -2.82
CA VAL A 34 6.11 1.02 -2.34
C VAL A 34 4.92 0.91 -3.30
N THR A 35 5.16 0.90 -4.62
CA THR A 35 4.11 0.76 -5.62
C THR A 35 3.43 -0.61 -5.55
N LEU A 36 4.21 -1.68 -5.37
CA LEU A 36 3.70 -3.04 -5.17
C LEU A 36 2.82 -3.13 -3.91
N LEU A 37 3.28 -2.58 -2.79
CA LEU A 37 2.51 -2.55 -1.55
C LEU A 37 1.21 -1.76 -1.71
N ASN A 38 1.27 -0.57 -2.29
CA ASN A 38 0.07 0.25 -2.52
C ASN A 38 -0.95 -0.49 -3.40
N THR A 39 -0.49 -1.13 -4.48
CA THR A 39 -1.34 -1.94 -5.36
C THR A 39 -1.99 -3.10 -4.60
N THR A 40 -1.23 -3.76 -3.73
CA THR A 40 -1.72 -4.85 -2.89
C THR A 40 -2.80 -4.37 -1.92
N VAL A 41 -2.60 -3.21 -1.28
CA VAL A 41 -3.60 -2.62 -0.37
C VAL A 41 -4.92 -2.35 -1.10
N TRP A 42 -4.88 -1.76 -2.31
CA TRP A 42 -6.08 -1.53 -3.12
C TRP A 42 -6.79 -2.84 -3.50
N LEU A 43 -6.04 -3.90 -3.79
CA LEU A 43 -6.60 -5.21 -4.09
C LEU A 43 -7.32 -5.82 -2.87
N ILE A 44 -6.69 -5.77 -1.69
CA ILE A 44 -7.30 -6.29 -0.45
C ILE A 44 -8.53 -5.44 -0.08
N MET A 45 -8.48 -4.12 -0.25
CA MET A 45 -9.63 -3.23 -0.07
C MET A 45 -10.83 -3.66 -0.93
N ALA A 46 -10.61 -3.93 -2.21
CA ALA A 46 -11.67 -4.40 -3.10
C ALA A 46 -12.26 -5.75 -2.64
N LEU A 47 -11.40 -6.69 -2.23
CA LEU A 47 -11.83 -7.98 -1.68
C LEU A 47 -12.64 -7.82 -0.39
N ALA A 48 -12.23 -6.95 0.53
CA ALA A 48 -12.95 -6.75 1.78
C ALA A 48 -14.33 -6.13 1.58
N VAL A 49 -14.46 -5.15 0.68
CA VAL A 49 -15.77 -4.61 0.28
C VAL A 49 -16.64 -5.72 -0.32
N PHE A 50 -16.08 -6.57 -1.17
CA PHE A 50 -16.79 -7.70 -1.75
C PHE A 50 -17.29 -8.70 -0.69
N PHE A 51 -16.44 -9.11 0.25
CA PHE A 51 -16.84 -10.00 1.35
C PHE A 51 -17.87 -9.36 2.28
N PHE A 52 -17.77 -8.06 2.54
CA PHE A 52 -18.75 -7.32 3.34
C PHE A 52 -20.13 -7.34 2.69
N VAL A 53 -20.22 -7.08 1.38
CA VAL A 53 -21.50 -7.10 0.65
C VAL A 53 -22.12 -8.49 0.68
N ILE A 54 -21.35 -9.56 0.44
CA ILE A 54 -21.86 -10.94 0.52
C ILE A 54 -22.33 -11.28 1.93
N GLY A 55 -21.59 -10.87 2.96
CA GLY A 55 -21.96 -11.08 4.36
C GLY A 55 -23.28 -10.38 4.72
N ALA A 56 -23.45 -9.13 4.27
CA ALA A 56 -24.68 -8.37 4.46
C ALA A 56 -25.89 -9.04 3.76
N ILE A 57 -25.71 -9.49 2.51
CA ILE A 57 -26.76 -10.20 1.77
C ILE A 57 -27.15 -11.49 2.50
N ARG A 58 -26.19 -12.29 2.97
CA ARG A 58 -26.46 -13.52 3.72
C ARG A 58 -27.22 -13.27 5.01
N PHE A 59 -26.83 -12.23 5.76
CA PHE A 59 -27.51 -11.86 7.01
C PHE A 59 -29.00 -11.51 6.81
N ILE A 60 -29.31 -10.79 5.73
CA ILE A 60 -30.70 -10.44 5.39
C ILE A 60 -31.46 -11.68 4.91
N ALA A 61 -30.83 -12.54 4.11
CA ALA A 61 -31.45 -13.73 3.55
C ALA A 61 -31.81 -14.81 4.61
N THR A 62 -31.08 -14.90 5.72
CA THR A 62 -31.32 -15.89 6.78
C THR A 62 -32.23 -15.40 7.91
N ALA A 63 -32.98 -14.30 7.71
CA ALA A 63 -33.83 -13.70 8.75
C ALA A 63 -34.97 -14.61 9.27
N GLY A 64 -35.33 -15.68 8.56
CA GLY A 64 -36.43 -16.58 8.91
C GLY A 64 -36.08 -17.81 9.77
N ASP A 65 -34.80 -18.05 10.07
CA ASP A 65 -34.35 -19.23 10.83
C ASP A 65 -33.39 -18.79 11.94
N GLU A 66 -33.76 -19.01 13.21
CA GLU A 66 -33.07 -18.47 14.38
C GLU A 66 -31.60 -18.95 14.49
N ARG A 67 -31.30 -20.18 14.02
CA ARG A 67 -29.92 -20.70 13.97
C ARG A 67 -29.11 -19.99 12.89
N SER A 68 -29.64 -19.94 11.66
CA SER A 68 -29.00 -19.28 10.52
C SER A 68 -28.86 -17.76 10.71
N ARG A 69 -29.70 -17.16 11.56
CA ARG A 69 -29.61 -15.75 11.98
C ARG A 69 -28.43 -15.49 12.90
N SER A 70 -28.12 -16.43 13.82
CA SER A 70 -26.96 -16.31 14.71
C SER A 70 -25.65 -16.37 13.93
N ASP A 71 -25.54 -17.30 12.97
CA ASP A 71 -24.40 -17.45 12.07
C ASP A 71 -24.25 -16.23 11.16
N GLY A 72 -25.35 -15.76 10.57
CA GLY A 72 -25.37 -14.55 9.73
C GLY A 72 -24.90 -13.31 10.51
N LYS A 73 -25.33 -13.17 11.77
CA LYS A 73 -24.92 -12.05 12.64
C LYS A 73 -23.42 -12.09 12.93
N GLN A 74 -22.87 -13.27 13.22
CA GLN A 74 -21.43 -13.44 13.44
C GLN A 74 -20.65 -13.09 12.16
N MET A 75 -21.11 -13.53 11.00
CA MET A 75 -20.51 -13.22 9.70
C MET A 75 -20.52 -11.71 9.39
N MET A 76 -21.59 -11.01 9.76
CA MET A 76 -21.72 -9.56 9.61
C MET A 76 -20.75 -8.78 10.53
N ILE A 77 -20.53 -9.26 11.75
CA ILE A 77 -19.55 -8.70 12.69
C ILE A 77 -18.13 -8.86 12.13
N TRP A 78 -17.76 -10.04 11.62
CA TRP A 78 -16.45 -10.27 11.01
C TRP A 78 -16.21 -9.41 9.75
N GLY A 79 -17.23 -9.22 8.93
CA GLY A 79 -17.17 -8.33 7.76
C GLY A 79 -16.99 -6.86 8.16
N THR A 80 -17.78 -6.40 9.14
CA THR A 80 -17.69 -5.02 9.67
C THR A 80 -16.34 -4.77 10.33
N LEU A 81 -15.83 -5.72 11.12
CA LEU A 81 -14.54 -5.61 11.80
C LEU A 81 -13.39 -5.49 10.79
N SER A 82 -13.41 -6.27 9.71
CA SER A 82 -12.42 -6.17 8.63
C SER A 82 -12.42 -4.79 7.98
N LEU A 83 -13.60 -4.26 7.64
CA LEU A 83 -13.71 -2.90 7.09
C LEU A 83 -13.24 -1.83 8.06
N PHE A 84 -13.60 -1.95 9.34
CA PHE A 84 -13.19 -1.02 10.38
C PHE A 84 -11.66 -0.95 10.49
N VAL A 85 -10.99 -2.10 10.54
CA VAL A 85 -9.51 -2.17 10.61
C VAL A 85 -8.89 -1.52 9.37
N MET A 86 -9.42 -1.78 8.17
CA MET A 86 -8.91 -1.17 6.94
C MET A 86 -8.99 0.35 6.94
N VAL A 87 -10.16 0.89 7.31
CA VAL A 87 -10.36 2.34 7.38
C VAL A 87 -9.47 2.95 8.48
N ALA A 88 -9.34 2.29 9.62
CA ALA A 88 -8.50 2.74 10.72
C ALA A 88 -7.02 2.82 10.32
N VAL A 89 -6.49 1.78 9.65
CA VAL A 89 -5.11 1.79 9.14
C VAL A 89 -4.88 2.95 8.17
N TRP A 90 -5.79 3.16 7.22
CA TRP A 90 -5.67 4.25 6.25
C TRP A 90 -5.74 5.64 6.91
N GLY A 91 -6.62 5.79 7.91
CA GLY A 91 -6.71 7.00 8.73
C GLY A 91 -5.39 7.30 9.44
N ILE A 92 -4.78 6.31 10.09
CA ILE A 92 -3.48 6.46 10.77
C ILE A 92 -2.37 6.80 9.77
N VAL A 93 -2.30 6.09 8.64
CA VAL A 93 -1.31 6.36 7.58
C VAL A 93 -1.43 7.80 7.09
N ASN A 94 -2.65 8.30 6.90
CA ASN A 94 -2.88 9.66 6.43
C ASN A 94 -2.48 10.70 7.49
N ILE A 95 -2.75 10.45 8.77
CA ILE A 95 -2.30 11.31 9.87
C ILE A 95 -0.78 11.38 9.91
N ILE A 96 -0.11 10.22 9.87
CA ILE A 96 1.37 10.16 9.87
C ILE A 96 1.92 10.89 8.65
N LYS A 97 1.35 10.66 7.46
CA LYS A 97 1.76 11.33 6.23
C LYS A 97 1.66 12.85 6.36
N ASN A 98 0.52 13.36 6.81
CA ASN A 98 0.29 14.81 6.90
C ASN A 98 1.05 15.47 8.06
N THR A 99 1.41 14.72 9.10
CA THR A 99 2.11 15.26 10.27
C THR A 99 3.62 15.26 10.10
N PHE A 100 4.19 14.22 9.50
CA PHE A 100 5.64 14.03 9.39
C PHE A 100 6.21 14.30 7.98
N PHE A 101 5.36 14.23 6.96
CA PHE A 101 5.76 14.40 5.56
C PHE A 101 4.94 15.48 4.84
N GLY A 102 4.11 16.22 5.59
CA GLY A 102 3.31 17.35 5.12
C GLY A 102 4.16 18.61 4.93
#